data_AF-A0A7S4P123-F1
#
_entry.id   AF-A0A7S4P123-F1
#
_cell.length_a   1.000
_cell.length_b   1.000
_cell.length_c   1.000
_cell.angle_alpha   90.00
_cell.angle_beta   90.00
_cell.angle_gamma   90.00
#
_symmetry.space_group_name_H-M   'P 1'
#
loop_
_entity.id
_entity.type
_entity.pdbx_description
1 polymer ?
#
loop_
_entity_poly.entity_id
_entity_poly.type
_entity_poly.pdbx_seq_one_letter_code
_entity_poly.pdbx_strand_id
1 'polypeptide(L)'
;GPFSHPFTITSSPAEENISFHIRGVGNWTKKFQSVCEEVGKKNSDSDDKNNQEIEVSADDMKELELKLGRVRVTGMFGGVLQAIKKYEVIILIGAGVGATPFASVLKDMWLSASEDNYDESHFRHRRTRTKTSLKKKKNLKEMTESFEEGADGERIRKEGGKER
;
A
#
# COMPACT_ATOMS: atom_id res chain seq x y z
N GLY A 1 -24.26 -9.98 -14.79
CA GLY A 1 -24.10 -8.97 -13.73
C GLY A 1 -22.85 -8.16 -14.00
N PRO A 2 -22.66 -6.98 -13.37
CA PRO A 2 -21.38 -6.27 -13.47
C PRO A 2 -20.24 -7.16 -12.98
N PHE A 3 -19.12 -7.16 -13.69
CA PHE A 3 -17.91 -7.87 -13.27
C PHE A 3 -17.26 -7.07 -12.13
N SER A 4 -17.11 -7.69 -10.95
CA SER A 4 -16.50 -7.05 -9.77
C SER A 4 -15.29 -7.85 -9.31
N HIS A 5 -14.20 -7.13 -9.00
CA HIS A 5 -12.95 -7.71 -8.51
C HIS A 5 -12.66 -7.19 -7.10
N PRO A 6 -12.53 -8.05 -6.08
CA PRO A 6 -12.21 -7.62 -4.73
C PRO A 6 -10.71 -7.34 -4.60
N PHE A 7 -10.37 -6.20 -4.00
CA PHE A 7 -9.00 -5.84 -3.64
C PHE A 7 -8.97 -5.29 -2.22
N THR A 8 -7.85 -5.50 -1.54
CA THR A 8 -7.61 -4.94 -0.22
C THR A 8 -7.09 -3.52 -0.34
N ILE A 9 -7.67 -2.60 0.43
CA ILE A 9 -7.16 -1.24 0.60
C ILE A 9 -5.87 -1.32 1.42
N THR A 10 -4.82 -0.66 0.94
CA THR A 10 -3.48 -0.72 1.51
C THR A 10 -3.05 0.59 2.18
N SER A 11 -3.77 1.68 1.92
CA SER A 11 -3.61 2.93 2.64
C SER A 11 -4.22 2.84 4.04
N SER A 12 -3.67 3.61 4.97
CA SER A 12 -4.31 3.85 6.26
C SER A 12 -5.63 4.63 6.09
N PRO A 13 -6.64 4.44 6.96
CA PRO A 13 -7.82 5.31 7.02
C PRO A 13 -7.50 6.80 7.26
N ALA A 14 -6.31 7.11 7.78
CA ALA A 14 -5.85 8.48 8.02
C ALA A 14 -5.19 9.14 6.79
N GLU A 15 -4.96 8.39 5.70
CA GLU A 15 -4.42 8.94 4.45
C GLU A 15 -5.52 9.58 3.59
N GLU A 16 -5.17 10.63 2.85
CA GLU A 16 -6.09 11.32 1.93
C GLU A 16 -6.44 10.47 0.70
N ASN A 17 -5.47 9.69 0.22
CA ASN A 17 -5.60 8.85 -0.97
C ASN A 17 -5.90 7.39 -0.61
N ILE A 18 -6.75 6.74 -1.42
CA ILE A 18 -6.99 5.30 -1.33
C ILE A 18 -6.00 4.58 -2.23
N SER A 19 -5.16 3.72 -1.66
CA SER A 19 -4.22 2.89 -2.42
C SER A 19 -4.62 1.42 -2.45
N PHE A 20 -4.28 0.75 -3.56
CA PHE A 20 -4.45 -0.68 -3.77
C PHE A 20 -3.17 -1.25 -4.36
N HIS A 21 -2.79 -2.46 -3.93
CA HIS A 21 -1.72 -3.21 -4.58
C HIS A 21 -2.30 -4.40 -5.34
N ILE A 22 -2.28 -4.31 -6.67
CA ILE A 22 -2.93 -5.28 -7.57
C ILE A 22 -1.86 -6.02 -8.36
N ARG A 23 -1.80 -7.34 -8.20
CA ARG A 23 -0.89 -8.19 -8.97
C ARG A 23 -1.51 -8.59 -10.32
N GLY A 24 -0.74 -8.44 -11.41
CA GLY A 24 -1.12 -8.82 -12.78
C GLY A 24 -1.18 -10.34 -13.05
N VAL A 25 -2.05 -11.08 -12.36
CA VAL A 25 -2.15 -12.56 -12.49
C VAL A 25 -3.28 -13.02 -13.40
N GLY A 26 -4.42 -12.34 -13.42
CA GLY A 26 -5.59 -12.68 -14.23
C GLY A 26 -5.72 -11.84 -15.50
N ASN A 27 -6.64 -12.23 -16.39
CA ASN A 27 -6.88 -11.54 -17.67
C ASN A 27 -7.23 -10.05 -17.46
N TRP A 28 -8.13 -9.75 -16.52
CA TRP A 28 -8.51 -8.38 -16.19
C TRP A 28 -7.34 -7.59 -15.59
N THR A 29 -6.65 -8.13 -14.58
CA THR A 29 -5.54 -7.43 -13.90
C THR A 29 -4.35 -7.20 -14.84
N LYS A 30 -4.06 -8.13 -15.75
CA LYS A 30 -3.01 -7.97 -16.76
C LYS A 30 -3.38 -6.88 -17.76
N LYS A 31 -4.62 -6.89 -18.26
CA LYS A 31 -5.12 -5.83 -19.14
C LYS A 31 -5.11 -4.46 -18.46
N PHE A 32 -5.55 -4.40 -17.20
CA PHE A 32 -5.51 -3.20 -16.37
C PHE A 32 -4.09 -2.64 -16.26
N GLN A 33 -3.13 -3.50 -15.87
CA GLN A 33 -1.72 -3.15 -15.79
C GLN A 33 -1.16 -2.62 -17.12
N SER A 34 -1.41 -3.33 -18.24
CA SER A 34 -0.89 -2.91 -19.54
C SER A 34 -1.42 -1.54 -19.99
N VAL A 35 -2.68 -1.24 -19.71
CA VAL A 35 -3.26 0.07 -20.05
C VAL A 35 -2.68 1.18 -19.18
N CYS A 36 -2.52 0.95 -17.87
CA CYS A 36 -1.88 1.92 -16.97
C CYS A 36 -0.43 2.21 -17.40
N GLU A 37 0.34 1.17 -17.75
CA GLU A 37 1.70 1.32 -18.26
C GLU A 37 1.75 2.06 -19.60
N GLU A 38 0.84 1.78 -20.53
CA GLU A 38 0.82 2.42 -21.84
C GLU A 38 0.54 3.91 -21.73
N VAL A 39 -0.41 4.30 -20.87
CA VAL A 39 -0.72 5.72 -20.62
C VAL A 39 0.44 6.38 -19.89
N GLY A 40 1.01 5.73 -18.88
CA GLY A 40 2.07 6.29 -18.08
C GLY A 40 3.43 6.48 -18.76
N LYS A 41 3.78 5.60 -19.70
CA LYS A 41 5.07 5.66 -20.43
C LYS A 41 5.14 6.79 -21.46
N LYS A 42 4.03 7.45 -21.80
CA LYS A 42 4.02 8.56 -22.78
C LYS A 42 4.76 9.81 -22.28
N ASN A 43 4.98 9.93 -20.97
CA ASN A 43 5.57 11.11 -20.33
C ASN A 43 7.04 10.93 -19.92
N SER A 44 7.68 9.83 -20.30
CA SER A 44 9.08 9.52 -19.94
C SER A 44 9.92 9.22 -21.18
N ASP A 45 10.79 10.15 -21.58
CA ASP A 45 11.86 9.92 -22.59
C ASP A 45 13.00 9.02 -22.04
N SER A 46 12.80 8.36 -20.90
CA SER A 46 13.82 7.65 -20.13
C SER A 46 13.70 6.14 -20.33
N ASP A 47 14.77 5.49 -20.77
CA ASP A 47 14.86 4.03 -20.97
C ASP A 47 14.84 3.19 -19.66
N ASP A 48 14.74 3.82 -18.49
CA ASP A 48 14.72 3.15 -17.18
C ASP A 48 13.31 2.60 -16.83
N LYS A 49 13.00 1.46 -17.43
CA LYS A 49 11.67 0.81 -17.44
C LYS A 49 11.21 0.17 -16.12
N ASN A 50 12.00 0.21 -15.06
CA ASN A 50 11.71 -0.54 -13.84
C ASN A 50 11.69 0.40 -12.63
N ASN A 51 10.48 0.65 -12.12
CA ASN A 51 10.15 1.38 -10.89
C ASN A 51 9.84 2.88 -10.99
N GLN A 52 9.31 3.34 -12.12
CA GLN A 52 8.83 4.72 -12.23
C GLN A 52 7.44 4.85 -11.60
N GLU A 53 7.32 5.73 -10.60
CA GLU A 53 6.03 6.27 -10.19
C GLU A 53 5.47 7.07 -11.36
N ILE A 54 4.32 6.63 -11.86
CA ILE A 54 3.61 7.28 -12.95
C ILE A 54 2.57 8.19 -12.34
N GLU A 55 2.86 9.48 -12.31
CA GLU A 55 1.83 10.49 -12.07
C GLU A 55 0.95 10.59 -13.32
N VAL A 56 -0.35 10.41 -13.13
CA VAL A 56 -1.36 10.42 -14.19
C VAL A 56 -1.93 11.83 -14.28
N SER A 57 -1.71 12.52 -15.41
CA SER A 57 -2.29 13.84 -15.65
C SER A 57 -3.82 13.77 -15.86
N ALA A 58 -4.49 14.92 -15.89
CA ALA A 58 -5.93 14.98 -16.18
C ALA A 58 -6.28 14.42 -17.58
N ASP A 59 -5.41 14.63 -18.57
CA ASP A 59 -5.58 14.09 -19.92
C ASP A 59 -5.39 12.56 -19.94
N ASP A 60 -4.42 12.06 -19.17
CA ASP A 60 -4.17 10.64 -19.00
C ASP A 60 -5.36 9.93 -18.33
N MET A 61 -6.01 10.57 -17.35
CA MET A 61 -7.23 10.05 -16.71
C MET A 61 -8.39 9.88 -17.70
N LYS A 62 -8.52 10.81 -18.65
CA LYS A 62 -9.54 10.71 -19.71
C LYS A 62 -9.22 9.57 -20.68
N GLU A 63 -7.94 9.38 -21.02
CA GLU A 63 -7.50 8.25 -21.83
C GLU A 63 -7.71 6.90 -21.11
N LEU A 64 -7.44 6.84 -19.81
CA LEU A 64 -7.74 5.66 -19.00
C LEU A 64 -9.24 5.34 -18.97
N GLU A 65 -10.12 6.34 -18.80
CA GLU A 65 -11.57 6.11 -18.85
C GLU A 65 -12.01 5.60 -20.23
N LEU A 66 -11.38 6.08 -21.32
CA LEU A 66 -11.66 5.60 -22.67
C LEU A 66 -11.24 4.13 -22.87
N LYS A 67 -10.06 3.74 -22.35
CA LYS A 67 -9.46 2.41 -22.57
C LYS A 67 -9.95 1.33 -21.59
N LEU A 68 -10.17 1.69 -20.32
CA LEU A 68 -10.62 0.77 -19.26
C LEU A 68 -12.13 0.84 -19.01
N GLY A 69 -12.80 1.89 -19.49
CA GLY A 69 -14.13 2.24 -19.03
C GLY A 69 -14.12 2.89 -17.65
N ARG A 70 -15.28 3.36 -17.20
CA ARG A 70 -15.40 3.97 -15.87
C ARG A 70 -15.24 2.92 -14.77
N VAL A 71 -14.12 2.99 -14.06
CA VAL A 71 -13.89 2.21 -12.83
C VAL A 71 -14.67 2.83 -11.69
N ARG A 72 -15.37 2.00 -10.90
CA ARG A 72 -16.08 2.41 -9.70
C ARG A 72 -15.58 1.59 -8.52
N VAL A 73 -15.29 2.27 -7.42
CA VAL A 73 -14.99 1.64 -6.14
C VAL A 73 -16.31 1.53 -5.38
N THR A 74 -16.72 0.30 -5.07
CA THR A 74 -17.83 0.06 -4.13
C THR A 74 -17.27 -0.04 -2.72
N GLY A 75 -18.02 0.45 -1.73
CA GLY A 75 -17.56 0.64 -0.35
C GLY A 75 -16.89 -0.57 0.31
N MET A 76 -16.10 -0.30 1.35
CA MET A 76 -15.29 -1.30 2.03
C MET A 76 -16.14 -2.42 2.67
N PHE A 77 -15.68 -3.66 2.51
CA PHE A 77 -16.28 -4.84 3.15
C PHE A 77 -15.37 -5.29 4.31
N GLY A 78 -15.47 -4.67 5.49
CA GLY A 78 -14.70 -5.16 6.64
C GLY A 78 -14.84 -4.36 7.94
N GLY A 79 -15.26 -5.03 9.01
CA GLY A 79 -15.29 -4.49 10.38
C GLY A 79 -14.24 -5.10 11.33
N VAL A 80 -13.56 -6.19 10.94
CA VAL A 80 -12.68 -6.96 11.83
C VAL A 80 -11.40 -6.20 12.20
N LEU A 81 -10.84 -5.41 11.27
CA LEU A 81 -9.60 -4.65 11.50
C LEU A 81 -9.75 -3.58 12.60
N GLN A 82 -10.96 -3.06 12.86
CA GLN A 82 -11.20 -2.09 13.93
C GLN A 82 -11.01 -2.68 15.34
N ALA A 83 -11.11 -4.01 15.49
CA ALA A 83 -10.91 -4.67 16.78
C ALA A 83 -9.42 -4.81 17.17
N ILE A 84 -8.49 -4.56 16.24
CA ILE A 84 -7.04 -4.69 16.48
C ILE A 84 -6.58 -3.75 17.60
N LYS A 85 -7.16 -2.55 17.71
CA LYS A 85 -6.83 -1.56 18.75
C LYS A 85 -7.18 -2.03 20.17
N LYS A 86 -7.92 -3.13 20.33
CA LYS A 86 -8.31 -3.69 21.64
C LYS A 86 -7.24 -4.61 22.26
N TYR A 87 -6.23 -5.01 21.49
CA TYR A 87 -5.21 -5.96 21.94
C TYR A 87 -3.86 -5.27 22.18
N GLU A 88 -3.18 -5.65 23.26
CA GLU A 88 -1.85 -5.12 23.58
C GLU A 88 -0.75 -5.70 22.68
N VAL A 89 -0.88 -6.97 22.32
CA VAL A 89 0.06 -7.70 21.47
C VAL A 89 -0.66 -8.17 20.21
N ILE A 90 -0.04 -7.91 19.07
CA ILE A 90 -0.58 -8.23 17.74
C ILE A 90 0.48 -9.01 16.99
N ILE A 91 0.08 -10.16 16.42
CA ILE A 91 0.95 -11.00 15.57
C ILE A 91 0.34 -10.98 14.17
N LEU A 92 1.09 -10.45 13.20
CA LEU A 92 0.68 -10.39 11.80
C LEU A 92 1.46 -11.46 11.03
N ILE A 93 0.75 -12.37 10.35
CA ILE A 93 1.34 -13.44 9.56
C ILE A 93 0.76 -13.36 8.16
N GLY A 94 1.59 -13.00 7.19
CA GLY A 94 1.21 -12.82 5.79
C GLY A 94 2.23 -13.42 4.84
N ALA A 95 1.77 -13.88 3.68
CA ALA A 95 2.61 -14.39 2.60
C ALA A 95 2.10 -13.92 1.23
N GLY A 96 3.01 -13.43 0.38
CA GLY A 96 2.69 -12.88 -0.93
C GLY A 96 1.62 -11.77 -0.86
N VAL A 97 0.65 -11.79 -1.79
CA VAL A 97 -0.50 -10.86 -1.78
C VAL A 97 -1.31 -10.95 -0.48
N GLY A 98 -1.31 -12.10 0.22
CA GLY A 98 -2.01 -12.26 1.49
C GLY A 98 -1.44 -11.42 2.63
N ALA A 99 -0.25 -10.83 2.47
CA ALA A 99 0.31 -9.90 3.44
C ALA A 99 -0.22 -8.47 3.28
N THR A 100 -0.83 -8.13 2.15
CA THR A 100 -1.21 -6.76 1.82
C THR A 100 -2.29 -6.12 2.72
N PRO A 101 -3.21 -6.86 3.38
CA PRO A 101 -4.08 -6.27 4.42
C PRO A 101 -3.32 -5.71 5.62
N PHE A 102 -2.08 -6.16 5.86
CA PHE A 102 -1.29 -5.68 7.00
C PHE A 102 -0.63 -4.33 6.74
N ALA A 103 -0.46 -3.93 5.47
CA ALA A 103 0.10 -2.63 5.13
C ALA A 103 -0.74 -1.48 5.72
N SER A 104 -2.06 -1.50 5.49
CA SER A 104 -2.96 -0.46 6.03
C SER A 104 -2.99 -0.45 7.56
N VAL A 105 -2.92 -1.62 8.20
CA VAL A 105 -2.86 -1.77 9.65
C VAL A 105 -1.58 -1.16 10.23
N LEU A 106 -0.43 -1.45 9.62
CA LEU A 106 0.87 -0.93 10.07
C LEU A 106 0.95 0.59 9.87
N LYS A 107 0.46 1.09 8.74
CA LYS A 107 0.38 2.54 8.47
C LYS A 107 -0.54 3.26 9.45
N ASP A 108 -1.73 2.71 9.75
CA ASP A 108 -2.65 3.27 10.76
C ASP A 108 -1.99 3.34 12.15
N MET A 109 -1.27 2.29 12.56
CA MET A 109 -0.54 2.27 13.84
C MET A 109 0.59 3.30 13.87
N TRP A 110 1.30 3.47 12.76
CA TRP A 110 2.43 4.40 12.68
C TRP A 110 1.96 5.86 12.71
N LEU A 111 0.91 6.18 11.95
CA LEU A 111 0.30 7.50 11.94
C LEU A 111 -0.30 7.84 13.31
N SER A 112 -1.10 6.93 13.89
CA SER A 112 -1.68 7.12 15.24
C SER A 112 -0.59 7.38 16.29
N ALA A 113 0.49 6.59 16.27
CA ALA A 113 1.60 6.78 17.21
C ALA A 113 2.33 8.11 16.98
N SER A 114 2.34 8.65 15.76
CA SER A 114 2.98 9.92 15.42
C SER A 114 2.14 11.12 15.84
N GLU A 115 0.82 11.03 15.71
CA GLU A 115 -0.18 12.03 16.12
C GLU A 115 -0.28 12.21 17.64
N ASP A 116 -0.11 11.14 18.42
CA ASP A 116 -0.05 11.16 19.90
C ASP A 116 1.03 12.10 20.48
N ASN A 117 1.89 12.72 19.65
CA ASN A 117 2.85 13.74 20.07
C ASN A 117 2.28 15.18 20.08
N TYR A 118 1.11 15.44 19.49
CA TYR A 118 0.55 16.79 19.35
C TYR A 118 -0.59 17.11 20.34
N ASP A 119 -1.24 16.11 20.94
CA ASP A 119 -2.23 16.33 22.00
C ASP A 119 -1.69 15.99 23.39
N GLU A 120 -0.70 16.75 23.84
CA GLU A 120 -0.25 16.76 25.25
C GLU A 120 -1.05 17.77 26.10
N SER A 121 -2.21 18.24 25.63
CA SER A 121 -2.99 19.28 26.31
C SER A 121 -4.18 18.76 27.11
N HIS A 122 -4.74 17.57 26.79
CA HIS A 122 -6.00 17.14 27.41
C HIS A 122 -6.07 15.77 28.10
N PHE A 123 -5.00 14.99 28.20
CA PHE A 123 -5.04 13.75 29.00
C PHE A 123 -3.80 13.53 29.85
N ARG A 124 -3.70 14.29 30.95
CA ARG A 124 -2.76 13.98 32.04
C ARG A 124 -3.27 12.77 32.80
N HIS A 125 -2.94 11.55 32.36
CA HIS A 125 -2.67 10.42 33.27
C HIS A 125 -1.86 9.32 32.56
N ARG A 126 -0.55 9.30 32.90
CA ARG A 126 0.38 8.16 32.85
C ARG A 126 0.86 7.67 31.46
N ARG A 127 2.05 8.13 31.07
CA ARG A 127 3.24 7.29 30.84
C ARG A 127 4.51 8.14 30.62
N THR A 128 5.56 7.84 31.38
CA THR A 128 6.90 8.36 31.16
C THR A 128 7.41 7.90 29.80
N ARG A 129 7.81 8.84 28.92
CA ARG A 129 8.53 8.54 27.67
C ARG A 129 9.82 7.79 27.99
N THR A 130 9.82 6.48 27.79
CA THR A 130 11.03 5.65 27.85
C THR A 130 11.67 5.58 26.46
N LYS A 131 12.99 5.38 26.39
CA LYS A 131 13.74 5.14 25.13
C LYS A 131 13.12 4.03 24.26
N THR A 132 12.34 3.15 24.88
CA THR A 132 11.54 2.07 24.28
C THR A 132 10.47 2.57 23.29
N SER A 133 9.84 3.73 23.54
CA SER A 133 8.81 4.30 22.65
C SER A 133 9.38 4.80 21.32
N LEU A 134 10.55 5.43 21.36
CA LEU A 134 11.27 5.87 20.16
C LEU A 134 11.77 4.69 19.32
N LYS A 135 12.28 3.63 19.97
CA LYS A 135 12.69 2.39 19.28
C LYS A 135 11.49 1.72 18.61
N LYS A 136 10.32 1.69 19.27
CA LYS A 136 9.07 1.15 18.70
C LYS A 136 8.63 1.93 17.45
N LYS A 137 8.68 3.26 17.47
CA LYS A 137 8.33 4.10 16.31
C LYS A 137 9.26 3.87 15.12
N LYS A 138 10.57 3.76 15.36
CA LYS A 138 11.56 3.46 14.29
C LYS A 138 11.28 2.10 13.63
N ASN A 139 11.13 1.05 14.43
CA ASN A 139 10.83 -0.29 13.90
C ASN A 139 9.53 -0.31 13.07
N LEU A 140 8.51 0.44 13.49
CA LEU A 140 7.23 0.47 12.78
C LEU A 140 7.35 1.20 11.44
N LYS A 141 8.14 2.28 11.38
CA LYS A 141 8.46 2.99 10.14
C LYS A 141 9.21 2.09 9.15
N GLU A 142 10.24 1.38 9.64
CA GLU A 142 11.00 0.42 8.82
C GLU A 142 10.09 -0.69 8.28
N MET A 143 9.14 -1.19 9.09
CA MET A 143 8.16 -2.17 8.63
C MET A 143 7.22 -1.63 7.56
N THR A 144 6.72 -0.39 7.70
CA THR A 144 5.85 0.21 6.68
C THR A 144 6.60 0.44 5.37
N GLU A 145 7.84 0.93 5.43
CA GLU A 145 8.70 1.16 4.26
C GLU A 145 9.03 -0.17 3.55
N SER A 146 9.33 -1.24 4.31
CA SER A 146 9.59 -2.56 3.73
C SER A 146 8.41 -3.14 2.95
N PHE A 147 7.17 -2.77 3.32
CA PHE A 147 5.97 -3.19 2.59
C PHE A 147 5.81 -2.44 1.28
N GLU A 148 6.17 -1.15 1.25
CA GLU A 148 6.16 -0.34 0.03
C GLU A 148 7.22 -0.85 -0.95
N GLU A 149 8.46 -1.01 -0.47
CA GLU A 149 9.57 -1.56 -1.27
C GLU A 149 9.29 -2.98 -1.80
N GLY A 150 8.66 -3.84 -0.99
CA GLY A 150 8.30 -5.20 -1.39
C GLY A 150 7.13 -5.25 -2.38
N ALA A 151 6.23 -4.26 -2.35
CA ALA A 151 5.09 -4.19 -3.26
C ALA A 151 5.48 -3.62 -4.63
N ASP A 152 6.55 -2.83 -4.69
CA ASP A 152 7.21 -2.34 -5.90
C ASP A 152 7.98 -3.44 -6.68
N GLY A 153 7.95 -4.67 -6.17
CA GLY A 153 8.43 -5.86 -6.86
C GLY A 153 9.79 -6.30 -6.34
N GLU A 154 9.78 -7.40 -5.61
CA GLU A 154 10.97 -8.17 -5.28
C GLU A 154 11.72 -8.56 -6.57
N ARG A 155 12.82 -7.84 -6.83
CA ARG A 155 13.87 -8.18 -7.79
C ARG A 155 14.31 -9.63 -7.56
N ILE A 156 13.78 -10.57 -8.33
CA ILE A 156 14.48 -11.84 -8.56
C ILE A 156 15.73 -11.50 -9.38
N ARG A 157 16.84 -11.21 -8.70
CA ARG A 157 18.17 -11.40 -9.29
C ARG A 157 18.26 -12.89 -9.61
N LYS A 158 17.99 -13.25 -10.87
CA LYS A 158 18.51 -14.49 -11.43
C LYS A 158 20.02 -14.32 -11.46
N GLU A 159 20.70 -14.77 -10.40
CA GLU A 159 22.09 -15.15 -10.56
C GLU A 159 22.10 -16.31 -11.55
N GLY A 160 22.47 -16.00 -12.78
CA GLY A 160 22.77 -16.99 -13.80
C GLY A 160 23.99 -17.78 -13.36
N GLY A 161 23.75 -18.86 -12.62
CA GLY A 161 24.71 -19.94 -12.50
C GLY A 161 24.97 -20.50 -13.89
N LYS A 162 26.17 -20.21 -14.43
CA LYS A 162 26.76 -21.01 -15.49
C LYS A 162 26.94 -22.43 -14.95
N GLU A 163 26.05 -23.35 -15.31
CA GLU A 163 26.44 -24.76 -15.34
C GLU A 163 27.43 -24.96 -16.50
N ARG A 164 28.51 -25.65 -16.17
CA ARG A 164 29.58 -26.07 -17.07
C ARG A 164 29.23 -27.39 -17.73
#